data_AF-W4V1U2-F1
#
_entry.id   AF-W4V1U2-F1
#
_cell.length_a   1.000
_cell.length_b   1.000
_cell.length_c   1.000
_cell.angle_alpha   90.00
_cell.angle_beta   90.00
_cell.angle_gamma   90.00
#
_symmetry.space_group_name_H-M   'P 1'
#
loop_
_entity.id
_entity.type
_entity.pdbx_description
1 polymer ?
#
loop_
_entity_poly.entity_id
_entity_poly.type
_entity_poly.pdbx_seq_one_letter_code
_entity_poly.pdbx_strand_id
1 'polypeptide(L)'
;MIETAESVKIIDEILDEVDFISIGTNDMLHQICEENRKCSTLEMRSYLEPVFLQTLQYCMSRAIHKDKPACVCGEMATDPMAVAVLLGIGVKYLSMAPAYIEDICRFIGRIKLDEAKEVAKSAMECKNLQEVKDMLSEWIKSRM
;
A
#
# COMPACT_ATOMS: atom_id res chain seq x y z
N MET A 1 4.43 -12.37 -8.67
CA MET A 1 4.65 -11.43 -7.54
C MET A 1 5.14 -10.13 -8.13
N ILE A 2 4.64 -8.98 -7.66
CA ILE A 2 5.10 -7.65 -8.08
C ILE A 2 5.87 -7.07 -6.91
N GLU A 3 7.19 -7.16 -6.98
CA GLU A 3 8.09 -6.82 -5.87
C GLU A 3 9.38 -6.14 -6.34
N THR A 4 9.50 -5.87 -7.64
CA THR A 4 10.67 -5.20 -8.23
C THR A 4 10.24 -3.97 -9.02
N ALA A 5 11.11 -2.96 -9.12
CA ALA A 5 10.83 -1.75 -9.90
C ALA A 5 10.56 -2.07 -11.38
N GLU A 6 11.26 -3.06 -11.94
CA GLU A 6 11.01 -3.53 -13.30
C GLU A 6 9.64 -4.19 -13.46
N SER A 7 9.20 -5.01 -12.50
CA SER A 7 7.86 -5.63 -12.54
C SER A 7 6.73 -4.60 -12.53
N VAL A 8 6.94 -3.44 -11.89
CA VAL A 8 6.00 -2.31 -11.92
C VAL A 8 5.95 -1.69 -13.32
N LYS A 9 7.10 -1.54 -14.01
CA LYS A 9 7.17 -0.91 -15.34
C LYS A 9 6.45 -1.73 -16.41
N ILE A 10 6.55 -3.06 -16.34
CA ILE A 10 5.92 -3.99 -17.30
C ILE A 10 4.64 -4.64 -16.75
N ILE A 11 3.99 -4.02 -15.75
CA ILE A 11 2.88 -4.66 -15.04
C ILE A 11 1.71 -5.05 -15.95
N ASP A 12 1.48 -4.30 -17.04
CA ASP A 12 0.44 -4.62 -18.01
C ASP A 12 0.69 -5.93 -18.73
N GLU A 13 1.92 -6.14 -19.19
CA GLU A 13 2.35 -7.36 -19.87
C GLU A 13 2.26 -8.55 -18.91
N ILE A 14 2.67 -8.35 -17.65
CA ILE A 14 2.53 -9.38 -16.61
C ILE A 14 1.06 -9.74 -16.41
N LEU A 15 0.18 -8.75 -16.28
CA LEU A 15 -1.25 -8.96 -16.02
C LEU A 15 -1.98 -9.67 -17.17
N ASP A 16 -1.49 -9.59 -18.41
CA ASP A 16 -2.05 -10.35 -19.54
C ASP A 16 -1.76 -11.85 -19.43
N GLU A 17 -0.66 -12.22 -18.77
CA GLU A 17 -0.16 -13.60 -18.72
C GLU A 17 -0.46 -14.33 -17.40
N VAL A 18 -0.97 -13.64 -16.38
CA VAL A 18 -1.21 -14.21 -15.04
C VAL A 18 -2.67 -14.12 -14.60
N ASP A 19 -3.09 -15.04 -13.73
CA ASP A 19 -4.45 -15.04 -13.18
C ASP A 19 -4.66 -13.96 -12.10
N PHE A 20 -3.61 -13.64 -11.34
CA PHE A 20 -3.63 -12.65 -10.26
C PHE A 20 -2.22 -12.14 -9.97
N ILE A 21 -2.13 -11.04 -9.22
CA ILE A 21 -0.85 -10.53 -8.71
C ILE A 21 -0.83 -10.49 -7.17
N SER A 22 0.36 -10.68 -6.60
CA SER A 22 0.63 -10.41 -5.18
C SER A 22 1.74 -9.37 -5.10
N ILE A 23 1.50 -8.27 -4.42
CA ILE A 23 2.44 -7.17 -4.25
C ILE A 23 3.29 -7.43 -3.01
N GLY A 24 4.60 -7.62 -3.21
CA GLY A 24 5.59 -7.75 -2.16
C GLY A 24 6.13 -6.38 -1.77
N THR A 25 5.63 -5.80 -0.69
CA THR A 25 5.93 -4.39 -0.36
C THR A 25 7.36 -4.16 0.09
N ASN A 26 7.96 -5.14 0.77
CA ASN A 26 9.27 -4.98 1.41
C ASN A 26 10.37 -4.86 0.35
N ASP A 27 10.49 -5.83 -0.56
CA ASP A 27 11.51 -5.82 -1.62
C ASP A 27 11.32 -4.66 -2.60
N MET A 28 10.06 -4.35 -2.94
CA MET A 28 9.74 -3.24 -3.84
C MET A 28 10.15 -1.90 -3.23
N LEU A 29 9.88 -1.70 -1.94
CA LEU A 29 10.28 -0.49 -1.22
C LEU A 29 11.80 -0.36 -1.26
N HIS A 30 12.54 -1.44 -0.98
CA HIS A 30 14.00 -1.44 -1.04
C HIS A 30 14.53 -0.98 -2.40
N GLN A 31 14.03 -1.56 -3.50
CA GLN A 31 14.51 -1.21 -4.84
C GLN A 31 14.16 0.24 -5.23
N ILE A 32 12.92 0.68 -4.98
CA ILE A 32 12.50 2.05 -5.30
C ILE A 32 13.29 3.08 -4.48
N CYS A 33 13.58 2.77 -3.22
CA CYS A 33 14.37 3.62 -2.34
C CYS A 33 15.83 3.75 -2.80
N GLU A 34 16.44 2.65 -3.24
CA GLU A 34 17.81 2.62 -3.77
C GLU A 34 17.94 3.39 -5.08
N GLU A 35 17.01 3.18 -6.03
CA GLU A 35 16.99 3.87 -7.32
C GLU A 35 16.84 5.39 -7.15
N ASN A 36 16.01 5.83 -6.21
CA ASN A 36 15.74 7.25 -6.01
C ASN A 36 16.84 7.99 -5.24
N ARG A 37 17.84 7.29 -4.66
CA ARG A 37 18.90 7.84 -3.77
C ARG A 37 18.41 8.71 -2.60
N LYS A 38 17.10 8.85 -2.44
CA LYS A 38 16.44 9.70 -1.46
C LYS A 38 16.30 9.02 -0.12
N CYS A 39 16.48 7.70 -0.05
CA CYS A 39 16.16 6.90 1.11
C CYS A 39 17.40 6.12 1.60
N SER A 40 18.38 6.85 2.14
CA SER A 40 19.64 6.30 2.65
C SER A 40 19.59 5.85 4.12
N THR A 41 18.49 6.10 4.85
CA THR A 41 18.34 5.77 6.29
C THR A 41 17.13 4.86 6.53
N LEU A 42 17.15 4.11 7.65
CA LEU A 42 16.05 3.24 8.09
C LEU A 42 14.71 3.98 8.22
N GLU A 43 14.74 5.26 8.61
CA GLU A 43 13.55 6.10 8.76
C GLU A 43 12.86 6.43 7.42
N MET A 44 13.62 6.51 6.33
CA MET A 44 13.08 6.77 4.99
C MET A 44 12.52 5.50 4.33
N ARG A 45 12.80 4.31 4.88
CA ARG A 45 12.29 3.02 4.39
C ARG A 45 10.89 2.75 4.96
N SER A 46 9.98 3.69 4.77
CA SER A 46 8.59 3.50 5.15
C SER A 46 7.73 3.29 3.92
N TYR A 47 6.90 2.25 3.96
CA TYR A 47 5.84 2.03 2.97
C TYR A 47 4.75 3.12 2.98
N LEU A 48 4.84 4.12 3.86
CA LEU A 48 3.96 5.29 3.88
C LEU A 48 4.53 6.49 3.11
N GLU A 49 5.70 6.36 2.47
CA GLU A 49 6.21 7.41 1.59
C GLU A 49 5.22 7.68 0.44
N PRO A 50 4.84 8.95 0.15
CA PRO A 50 3.84 9.27 -0.87
C PRO A 50 4.13 8.64 -2.24
N VAL A 51 5.39 8.63 -2.67
CA VAL A 51 5.81 8.04 -3.95
C VAL A 51 5.57 6.53 -3.99
N PHE A 52 5.78 5.84 -2.88
CA PHE A 52 5.52 4.41 -2.77
C PHE A 52 4.01 4.11 -2.79
N LEU A 53 3.21 4.91 -2.07
CA LEU A 53 1.75 4.82 -2.09
C LEU A 53 1.18 5.05 -3.51
N GLN A 54 1.71 6.03 -4.25
CA GLN A 54 1.34 6.28 -5.64
C GLN A 54 1.72 5.10 -6.55
N THR A 55 2.86 4.45 -6.29
CA THR A 55 3.29 3.25 -7.03
C THR A 55 2.34 2.07 -6.79
N LEU A 56 1.91 1.87 -5.54
CA LEU A 56 0.89 0.88 -5.20
C LEU A 56 -0.45 1.18 -5.86
N GLN A 57 -0.89 2.45 -5.83
CA GLN A 57 -2.12 2.88 -6.51
C GLN A 57 -2.04 2.60 -8.01
N TYR A 58 -0.91 2.91 -8.65
CA TYR A 58 -0.68 2.59 -10.05
C TYR A 58 -0.86 1.10 -10.30
N CYS A 59 -0.15 0.24 -9.56
CA CYS A 59 -0.25 -1.21 -9.74
C CYS A 59 -1.68 -1.74 -9.54
N MET A 60 -2.34 -1.28 -8.48
CA MET A 60 -3.72 -1.65 -8.17
C MET A 60 -4.69 -1.20 -9.26
N SER A 61 -4.51 0.01 -9.80
CA SER A 61 -5.35 0.53 -10.89
C SER A 61 -5.23 -0.30 -12.17
N ARG A 62 -4.02 -0.77 -12.52
CA ARG A 62 -3.81 -1.64 -13.68
C ARG A 62 -4.48 -3.00 -13.48
N ALA A 63 -4.35 -3.59 -12.28
CA ALA A 63 -5.02 -4.84 -11.96
C ALA A 63 -6.55 -4.72 -12.01
N ILE A 64 -7.12 -3.65 -11.44
CA ILE A 64 -8.56 -3.36 -11.51
C ILE A 64 -9.01 -3.20 -12.96
N HIS A 65 -8.27 -2.42 -13.76
CA HIS A 65 -8.61 -2.18 -15.15
C HIS A 65 -8.63 -3.47 -15.99
N LYS A 66 -7.75 -4.43 -15.68
CA LYS A 66 -7.68 -5.74 -16.35
C LYS A 66 -8.54 -6.82 -15.70
N ASP A 67 -9.36 -6.46 -14.70
CA ASP A 67 -10.19 -7.37 -13.91
C ASP A 67 -9.39 -8.55 -13.31
N LYS A 68 -8.15 -8.28 -12.88
CA LYS A 68 -7.26 -9.25 -12.24
C LYS A 68 -7.25 -9.04 -10.73
N PRO A 69 -7.44 -10.10 -9.92
CA PRO A 69 -7.26 -10.01 -8.48
C PRO A 69 -5.85 -9.55 -8.11
N ALA A 70 -5.75 -8.66 -7.11
CA ALA A 70 -4.49 -8.22 -6.54
C ALA A 70 -4.51 -8.36 -5.01
N CYS A 71 -3.47 -9.00 -4.49
CA CYS A 71 -3.23 -9.15 -3.06
C CYS A 71 -2.02 -8.30 -2.63
N VAL A 72 -2.02 -7.81 -1.40
CA VAL A 72 -0.83 -7.21 -0.77
C VAL A 72 -0.36 -8.12 0.35
N CYS A 73 0.94 -8.43 0.35
CA CYS A 73 1.59 -9.23 1.37
C CYS A 73 2.76 -8.46 2.00
N GLY A 74 3.12 -8.84 3.22
CA GLY A 74 4.24 -8.26 3.96
C GLY A 74 3.78 -7.40 5.14
N GLU A 75 4.72 -6.66 5.72
CA GLU A 75 4.50 -5.91 6.96
C GLU A 75 3.46 -4.79 6.77
N MET A 76 3.37 -4.23 5.56
CA MET A 76 2.38 -3.20 5.24
C MET A 76 0.93 -3.68 5.45
N ALA A 77 0.66 -4.98 5.27
CA ALA A 77 -0.66 -5.55 5.50
C ALA A 77 -1.03 -5.67 7.00
N THR A 78 -0.06 -5.45 7.90
CA THR A 78 -0.23 -5.56 9.35
C THR A 78 -0.28 -4.22 10.08
N ASP A 79 -0.04 -3.11 9.38
CA ASP A 79 -0.10 -1.76 9.96
C ASP A 79 -1.46 -1.11 9.66
N PRO A 80 -2.25 -0.73 10.67
CA PRO A 80 -3.50 0.01 10.50
C PRO A 80 -3.37 1.27 9.62
N MET A 81 -2.29 2.05 9.73
CA MET A 81 -2.09 3.25 8.90
C MET A 81 -2.01 2.87 7.43
N ALA A 82 -1.19 1.88 7.11
CA ALA A 82 -1.07 1.38 5.76
C ALA A 82 -2.35 0.71 5.25
N VAL A 83 -3.01 -0.11 6.08
CA VAL A 83 -4.26 -0.79 5.71
C VAL A 83 -5.35 0.21 5.33
N ALA A 84 -5.48 1.32 6.05
CA ALA A 84 -6.43 2.39 5.67
C ALA A 84 -6.17 2.90 4.25
N VAL A 85 -4.91 3.11 3.89
CA VAL A 85 -4.52 3.53 2.54
C VAL A 85 -4.76 2.42 1.52
N LEU A 86 -4.39 1.17 1.82
CA LEU A 86 -4.57 0.00 0.95
C LEU A 86 -6.05 -0.20 0.59
N LEU A 87 -6.95 -0.09 1.56
CA LEU A 87 -8.40 -0.13 1.32
C LEU A 87 -8.84 1.00 0.39
N GLY A 88 -8.34 2.21 0.63
CA GLY A 88 -8.67 3.39 -0.16
C GLY A 88 -8.23 3.33 -1.62
N ILE A 89 -7.09 2.68 -1.91
CA ILE A 89 -6.62 2.45 -3.29
C ILE A 89 -7.27 1.23 -3.96
N GLY A 90 -8.12 0.49 -3.24
CA GLY A 90 -8.92 -0.60 -3.79
C GLY A 90 -8.37 -2.01 -3.60
N VAL A 91 -7.43 -2.21 -2.66
CA VAL A 91 -6.95 -3.56 -2.31
C VAL A 91 -8.08 -4.34 -1.64
N LYS A 92 -8.31 -5.56 -2.14
CA LYS A 92 -9.35 -6.47 -1.62
C LYS A 92 -8.79 -7.64 -0.82
N TYR A 93 -7.54 -8.01 -1.06
CA TYR A 93 -6.91 -9.17 -0.46
C TYR A 93 -5.65 -8.75 0.28
N LEU A 94 -5.60 -9.06 1.58
CA LEU A 94 -4.44 -8.84 2.45
C LEU A 94 -3.93 -10.20 2.93
N SER A 95 -2.63 -10.42 2.82
CA SER A 95 -1.97 -11.63 3.31
C SER A 95 -0.98 -11.27 4.42
N MET A 96 -1.15 -11.89 5.58
CA MET A 96 -0.39 -11.59 6.80
C MET A 96 -0.27 -12.81 7.72
N ALA A 97 0.61 -12.73 8.71
CA ALA A 97 0.71 -13.78 9.73
C ALA A 97 -0.56 -13.83 10.60
N PRO A 98 -1.00 -15.04 11.05
CA PRO A 98 -2.26 -15.20 11.78
C PRO A 98 -2.43 -14.32 13.01
N ALA A 99 -1.32 -13.99 13.69
CA ALA A 99 -1.32 -13.15 14.88
C ALA A 99 -1.88 -11.73 14.64
N TYR A 100 -1.83 -11.22 13.40
CA TYR A 100 -2.30 -9.87 13.06
C TYR A 100 -3.74 -9.85 12.52
N ILE A 101 -4.30 -11.00 12.15
CA ILE A 101 -5.60 -11.07 11.45
C ILE A 101 -6.71 -10.45 12.30
N GLU A 102 -6.77 -10.79 13.60
CA GLU A 102 -7.84 -10.31 14.47
C GLU A 102 -7.83 -8.78 14.60
N ASP A 103 -6.65 -8.20 14.85
CA ASP A 103 -6.50 -6.76 15.04
C ASP A 103 -6.80 -5.99 13.76
N ILE A 104 -6.33 -6.48 12.61
CA ILE A 104 -6.59 -5.84 11.32
C ILE A 104 -8.06 -5.98 10.92
N CYS A 105 -8.70 -7.14 11.11
CA CYS A 105 -10.13 -7.27 10.87
C CYS A 105 -10.97 -6.34 11.76
N ARG A 106 -10.61 -6.21 13.05
CA ARG A 106 -11.27 -5.28 13.98
C ARG A 106 -11.12 -3.83 13.52
N PHE A 107 -9.93 -3.46 13.05
CA PHE A 107 -9.66 -2.13 12.50
C PHE A 107 -10.47 -1.86 11.24
N ILE A 108 -10.45 -2.77 10.26
CA ILE A 108 -11.22 -2.66 9.01
C ILE A 108 -12.71 -2.50 9.32
N GLY A 109 -13.24 -3.24 10.31
CA GLY A 109 -14.65 -3.16 10.73
C GLY A 109 -15.09 -1.79 11.24
N ARG A 110 -14.17 -0.87 11.56
CA ARG A 110 -14.46 0.49 12.03
C ARG A 110 -14.37 1.55 10.93
N ILE A 111 -13.98 1.16 9.72
CA ILE A 111 -13.66 2.09 8.63
C ILE A 111 -14.72 2.00 7.55
N LYS A 112 -15.25 3.16 7.13
CA LYS A 112 -16.04 3.24 5.91
C LYS A 112 -15.12 3.33 4.70
N LEU A 113 -15.46 2.61 3.64
CA LEU A 113 -14.66 2.57 2.43
C LEU A 113 -14.48 3.96 1.79
N ASP A 114 -15.49 4.82 1.82
CA ASP A 114 -15.36 6.17 1.24
C ASP A 114 -14.40 7.05 2.06
N GLU A 115 -14.39 6.93 3.38
CA GLU A 115 -13.42 7.60 4.25
C GLU A 115 -12.00 7.07 3.99
N ALA A 116 -11.85 5.78 3.71
CA ALA A 116 -10.56 5.18 3.34
C ALA A 116 -10.05 5.73 1.99
N LYS A 117 -10.93 5.92 0.99
CA LYS A 117 -10.55 6.54 -0.29
C LYS A 117 -10.09 7.98 -0.11
N GLU A 118 -10.78 8.76 0.71
CA GLU A 118 -10.43 10.16 1.01
C GLU A 118 -9.06 10.28 1.70
N VAL A 119 -8.82 9.45 2.72
CA VAL A 119 -7.53 9.49 3.44
C VAL A 119 -6.39 8.98 2.58
N ALA A 120 -6.61 7.94 1.76
CA ALA A 120 -5.60 7.45 0.83
C ALA A 120 -5.18 8.55 -0.16
N LYS A 121 -6.15 9.24 -0.76
CA LYS A 121 -5.88 10.38 -1.66
C LYS A 121 -5.07 11.46 -0.96
N SER A 122 -5.49 11.87 0.24
CA SER A 122 -4.79 12.89 1.02
C SER A 122 -3.35 12.49 1.36
N ALA A 123 -3.12 11.22 1.73
CA ALA A 123 -1.78 10.69 2.02
C ALA A 123 -0.85 10.74 0.80
N MET A 124 -1.36 10.51 -0.41
CA MET A 124 -0.57 10.60 -1.64
C MET A 124 -0.27 12.05 -2.07
N GLU A 125 -1.01 13.03 -1.57
CA GLU A 125 -0.82 14.47 -1.84
C GLU A 125 0.13 15.14 -0.82
N CYS A 126 0.49 14.46 0.27
CA CYS A 126 1.48 14.93 1.24
C CYS A 126 2.86 15.13 0.63
N LYS A 127 3.65 16.05 1.21
CA LYS A 127 4.98 16.39 0.69
C LYS A 127 6.06 15.40 1.11
N ASN A 128 5.87 14.72 2.23
CA ASN A 128 6.86 13.84 2.85
C ASN A 128 6.19 12.83 3.80
N LEU A 129 6.97 11.83 4.22
CA LEU A 129 6.54 10.79 5.15
C LEU A 129 5.97 11.30 6.48
N GLN A 130 6.56 12.37 7.03
CA GLN A 130 6.13 12.86 8.35
C GLN A 130 4.71 13.42 8.27
N GLU A 131 4.41 14.20 7.23
CA GLU A 131 3.04 14.68 6.97
C GLU A 131 2.04 13.53 6.80
N VAL A 132 2.44 12.44 6.12
CA VAL A 132 1.57 11.25 5.98
C VAL A 132 1.31 10.60 7.32
N LYS A 133 2.36 10.36 8.13
CA LYS A 133 2.25 9.72 9.44
C LYS A 133 1.39 10.54 10.39
N ASP A 134 1.59 11.85 10.44
CA ASP A 134 0.83 12.75 11.31
C ASP A 134 -0.66 12.75 10.92
N MET A 135 -0.94 12.90 9.62
CA MET A 135 -2.30 12.85 9.09
C MET A 135 -2.99 11.51 9.40
N LEU A 136 -2.33 10.37 9.12
CA LEU A 136 -2.92 9.05 9.36
C LEU A 136 -3.10 8.77 10.86
N SER A 137 -2.17 9.21 11.70
CA SER A 137 -2.28 9.10 13.16
C SER A 137 -3.49 9.85 13.71
N GLU A 138 -3.71 11.08 13.28
CA GLU A 138 -4.91 11.85 13.66
C GLU A 138 -6.19 11.21 13.13
N TRP A 139 -6.17 10.76 11.87
CA TRP A 139 -7.31 10.11 11.24
C TRP A 139 -7.71 8.81 11.98
N ILE A 140 -6.75 7.99 12.39
CA ILE A 140 -7.01 6.76 13.16
C ILE A 140 -7.54 7.07 14.55
N LYS A 141 -6.95 8.04 15.27
CA LYS A 141 -7.37 8.40 16.64
C LYS A 141 -8.85 8.79 16.70
N SER A 142 -9.38 9.41 15.64
CA SER A 142 -10.80 9.77 15.57
C SER A 142 -11.76 8.57 15.38
N ARG A 143 -11.22 7.35 15.18
CA ARG A 143 -11.95 6.09 14.89
C ARG A 143 -11.63 4.95 15.86
N MET A 144 -10.76 5.18 16.84
CA MET A 144 -10.43 4.21 17.89
C MET A 144 -11.37 4.32 19.08
#